data_AF-K5WW18-F1
#
_entry.id   AF-K5WW18-F1
#
_cell.length_a   1.000
_cell.length_b   1.000
_cell.length_c   1.000
_cell.angle_alpha   90.00
_cell.angle_beta   90.00
_cell.angle_gamma   90.00
#
_symmetry.space_group_name_H-M   'P 1'
#
loop_
_entity.id
_entity.type
_entity.pdbx_description
1 polymer ?
#
loop_
_entity_poly.entity_id
_entity_poly.type
_entity_poly.pdbx_seq_one_letter_code
_entity_poly.pdbx_strand_id
1 'polypeptide(L)'
;YLRILPWRSSRTSKSCYLCQRKVQIYRMRGHVDQHILWARRSIEDVSLKTAIGLEPCGFCGRDRTCFTQLRQKAGRGQGYNIISNCLYHYQKMNYTSAKNVTKTSPCTNVPIHCVICPSL
;
A
#
# COMPACT_ATOMS: atom_id res chain seq x y z
N TYR A 1 -4.00 15.67 -15.21
CA TYR A 1 -2.77 16.04 -14.50
C TYR A 1 -2.62 15.20 -13.23
N LEU A 2 -1.68 14.25 -13.21
CA LEU A 2 -1.41 13.42 -12.03
C LEU A 2 -0.59 14.22 -11.02
N ARG A 3 -1.23 14.73 -9.96
CA ARG A 3 -0.54 15.46 -8.88
C ARG A 3 0.14 14.43 -7.97
N ILE A 4 1.45 14.24 -8.14
CA ILE A 4 2.28 13.51 -7.18
C ILE A 4 2.37 14.39 -5.94
N LEU A 5 1.89 13.89 -4.80
CA LEU A 5 1.94 14.62 -3.54
C LEU A 5 3.37 14.63 -2.99
N PRO A 6 3.80 15.70 -2.29
CA PRO A 6 5.13 15.76 -1.72
C PRO A 6 5.35 14.58 -0.76
N TRP A 7 6.50 13.93 -0.95
CA TRP A 7 6.91 12.76 -0.20
C TRP A 7 6.97 13.05 1.30
N ARG A 8 6.44 12.14 2.12
CA ARG A 8 6.48 12.25 3.58
C ARG A 8 7.53 11.33 4.18
N SER A 9 8.03 11.71 5.36
CA SER A 9 8.87 10.84 6.18
C SER A 9 8.08 9.60 6.59
N SER A 10 8.74 8.44 6.53
CA SER A 10 8.14 7.15 6.90
C SER A 10 7.66 7.14 8.36
N ARG A 11 8.32 7.89 9.25
CA ARG A 11 8.04 7.95 10.69
C ARG A 11 6.89 8.91 11.06
N THR A 12 6.43 9.73 10.13
CA THR A 12 5.31 10.65 10.40
C THR A 12 4.04 9.85 10.74
N SER A 13 3.35 10.23 11.82
CA SER A 13 2.06 9.64 12.18
C SER A 13 0.92 10.34 11.44
N LYS A 14 -0.02 9.56 10.89
CA LYS A 14 -1.26 10.03 10.26
C LYS A 14 -2.44 9.20 10.76
N SER A 15 -3.62 9.80 10.81
CA SER A 15 -4.85 9.07 11.10
C SER A 15 -5.25 8.24 9.89
N CYS A 16 -5.64 6.99 10.10
CA CYS A 16 -6.22 6.11 9.09
C CYS A 16 -7.59 6.64 8.64
N TYR A 17 -7.86 6.67 7.33
CA TYR A 17 -9.16 7.12 6.81
C TYR A 17 -10.32 6.18 7.16
N LEU A 18 -10.03 4.92 7.48
CA LEU A 18 -11.04 3.89 7.74
C LEU A 18 -11.47 3.85 9.20
N CYS A 19 -10.53 3.88 10.15
CA CYS A 19 -10.81 3.73 11.58
C CYS A 19 -10.38 4.93 12.45
N GLN A 20 -9.74 5.94 11.85
CA GLN A 20 -9.23 7.16 12.52
C GLN A 20 -8.08 6.94 13.52
N ARG A 21 -7.56 5.71 13.66
CA ARG A 21 -6.37 5.43 14.49
C ARG A 21 -5.15 6.14 13.92
N LYS A 22 -4.34 6.78 14.77
CA LYS A 22 -3.04 7.34 14.39
C LYS A 22 -2.03 6.22 14.23
N VAL A 23 -1.42 6.13 13.04
CA VAL A 23 -0.44 5.11 12.69
C VAL A 23 0.73 5.78 11.97
N GLN A 24 1.95 5.29 12.22
CA GLN A 24 3.13 5.73 11.47
C GLN A 24 2.99 5.33 9.99
N ILE A 25 3.32 6.21 9.06
CA ILE A 25 3.11 6.00 7.63
C ILE A 25 3.67 4.65 7.14
N TYR A 26 4.86 4.24 7.60
CA TYR A 26 5.45 2.94 7.20
C TYR A 26 4.64 1.71 7.66
N ARG A 27 3.82 1.84 8.70
CA ARG A 27 2.91 0.79 9.18
C ARG A 27 1.50 0.89 8.60
N MET A 28 1.17 2.01 7.93
CA MET A 28 -0.18 2.30 7.48
C MET A 28 -0.70 1.26 6.47
N ARG A 29 0.15 0.80 5.54
CA ARG A 29 -0.19 -0.27 4.60
C ARG A 29 -0.66 -1.53 5.33
N GLY A 30 0.16 -2.09 6.23
CA GLY A 30 -0.22 -3.30 6.96
C GLY A 30 -1.45 -3.11 7.86
N HIS A 31 -1.62 -1.91 8.43
CA HIS A 31 -2.82 -1.56 9.19
C HIS A 31 -4.09 -1.54 8.33
N VAL A 32 -4.03 -0.94 7.13
CA VAL A 32 -5.14 -0.86 6.19
C VAL A 32 -5.42 -2.21 5.52
N ASP A 33 -4.38 -2.97 5.20
CA ASP A 33 -4.49 -4.32 4.62
C ASP A 33 -5.33 -5.23 5.52
N GLN A 34 -5.23 -5.08 6.85
CA GLN A 34 -6.06 -5.83 7.81
C GLN A 34 -7.55 -5.53 7.64
N HIS A 35 -7.93 -4.25 7.55
CA HIS A 35 -9.31 -3.82 7.33
C HIS A 35 -9.86 -4.35 6.01
N ILE A 36 -9.07 -4.24 4.93
CA ILE A 36 -9.45 -4.72 3.60
C ILE A 36 -9.63 -6.25 3.62
N LEU A 37 -8.69 -6.97 4.24
CA LEU A 37 -8.73 -8.44 4.31
C LEU A 37 -9.96 -8.94 5.08
N TRP A 38 -10.27 -8.32 6.22
CA TRP A 38 -11.45 -8.68 7.01
C TRP A 38 -12.74 -8.41 6.22
N ALA A 39 -12.87 -7.24 5.60
CA ALA A 39 -14.02 -6.94 4.74
C ALA A 39 -14.18 -7.96 3.60
N ARG A 40 -13.08 -8.38 2.96
CA ARG A 40 -13.10 -9.38 1.87
C ARG A 40 -13.47 -10.80 2.33
N ARG A 41 -13.27 -11.09 3.62
CA ARG A 41 -13.63 -12.37 4.24
C ARG A 41 -14.97 -12.32 4.96
N SER A 42 -15.72 -11.23 4.82
CA SER A 42 -16.96 -11.00 5.57
C SER A 42 -16.77 -11.12 7.09
N ILE A 43 -15.58 -10.77 7.57
CA ILE A 43 -15.27 -10.67 9.00
C ILE A 43 -15.58 -9.25 9.42
N GLU A 44 -16.38 -9.11 10.48
CA GLU A 44 -16.72 -7.81 11.05
C GLU A 44 -15.50 -7.11 11.62
N ASP A 45 -15.33 -5.84 11.26
CA ASP A 45 -14.33 -4.96 11.83
C ASP A 45 -15.00 -3.84 12.63
N VAL A 46 -15.15 -4.08 13.94
CA VAL A 46 -15.79 -3.12 14.86
C VAL A 46 -15.07 -1.78 14.96
N SER A 47 -13.82 -1.68 14.49
CA SER A 47 -13.06 -0.43 14.51
C SER A 47 -13.30 0.45 13.28
N LEU A 48 -13.91 -0.12 12.24
CA LEU A 48 -14.15 0.54 10.97
C LEU A 48 -15.26 1.59 11.12
N LYS A 49 -14.98 2.81 10.66
CA LYS A 49 -15.94 3.94 10.64
C LYS A 49 -16.50 4.21 9.25
N THR A 50 -15.86 3.67 8.23
CA THR A 50 -16.21 3.86 6.82
C THR A 50 -16.11 2.53 6.11
N ALA A 51 -17.13 2.15 5.35
CA ALA A 51 -17.15 0.90 4.59
C ALA A 51 -15.97 0.80 3.60
N ILE A 52 -15.47 -0.42 3.39
CA ILE A 52 -14.46 -0.73 2.36
C ILE A 52 -15.15 -0.85 1.01
N GLY A 53 -14.66 -0.10 0.02
CA GLY A 53 -15.20 -0.15 -1.35
C GLY A 53 -14.72 -1.37 -2.16
N LEU A 54 -15.08 -1.38 -3.45
CA LEU A 54 -14.80 -2.51 -4.35
C LEU A 54 -13.36 -2.55 -4.85
N GLU A 55 -12.68 -1.41 -4.95
CA GLU A 55 -11.29 -1.29 -5.41
C GLU A 55 -10.48 -0.42 -4.42
N PRO A 56 -10.37 -0.85 -3.14
CA PRO A 56 -9.77 -0.04 -2.10
C PRO A 56 -8.27 0.09 -2.33
N CYS A 57 -7.74 1.29 -2.12
CA CYS A 57 -6.30 1.51 -2.16
C CYS A 57 -5.60 0.77 -1.01
N GLY A 58 -4.64 -0.11 -1.31
CA GLY A 58 -3.86 -0.85 -0.29
C GLY A 58 -3.01 0.02 0.65
N PHE A 59 -2.92 1.32 0.41
CA PHE A 59 -2.26 2.25 1.33
C PHE A 59 -3.23 2.92 2.28
N CYS A 60 -4.34 3.45 1.75
CA CYS A 60 -5.24 4.34 2.49
C CYS A 60 -6.67 3.82 2.66
N GLY A 61 -7.00 2.70 2.04
CA GLY A 61 -8.29 2.01 2.14
C GLY A 61 -9.41 2.62 1.32
N ARG A 62 -9.24 3.86 0.84
CA ARG A 62 -10.27 4.57 0.07
C ARG A 62 -10.40 4.01 -1.34
N ASP A 63 -11.63 3.92 -1.81
CA ASP A 63 -11.98 3.35 -3.10
C ASP A 63 -11.76 4.36 -4.25
N ARG A 64 -11.18 3.91 -5.38
CA ARG A 64 -10.99 4.69 -6.63
C ARG A 64 -10.37 6.09 -6.51
N THR A 65 -9.69 6.42 -5.39
CA THR A 65 -9.06 7.74 -5.17
C THR A 65 -7.56 7.79 -5.47
N CYS A 66 -6.92 6.63 -5.60
CA CYS A 66 -5.47 6.53 -5.73
C CYS A 66 -5.09 5.63 -6.89
N PHE A 67 -3.98 5.94 -7.54
CA PHE A 67 -3.28 5.02 -8.43
C PHE A 67 -1.99 4.56 -7.77
N THR A 68 -1.58 3.34 -8.06
CA THR A 68 -0.26 2.81 -7.71
C THR A 68 0.26 2.01 -8.89
N GLN A 69 1.51 2.23 -9.27
CA GLN A 69 2.16 1.57 -10.38
C GLN A 69 3.57 1.13 -9.97
N LEU A 70 3.98 -0.03 -10.46
CA LEU A 70 5.38 -0.45 -10.41
C LEU A 70 6.07 0.02 -11.70
N ARG A 71 7.14 0.79 -11.56
CA ARG A 71 7.98 1.20 -12.69
C ARG A 71 9.33 0.54 -12.57
N GLN A 72 9.74 -0.20 -13.61
CA GLN A 72 11.08 -0.78 -13.65
C GLN A 72 12.12 0.34 -13.62
N LYS A 73 13.16 0.16 -12.80
CA LYS A 73 14.30 1.08 -12.77
C LYS A 73 15.09 0.94 -14.07
N ALA A 74 15.64 2.05 -14.56
CA ALA A 74 16.52 2.04 -15.72
C ALA A 74 17.80 1.22 -15.44
N GLY A 75 18.23 0.39 -16.39
CA GLY A 75 19.43 -0.46 -16.30
C GLY A 75 19.13 -1.95 -16.13
N ARG A 76 20.04 -2.81 -16.63
CA ARG A 76 19.90 -4.27 -16.54
C ARG A 76 19.90 -4.73 -15.07
N GLY A 77 18.95 -5.59 -14.70
CA GLY A 77 18.86 -6.21 -13.36
C GLY A 77 18.32 -5.30 -12.25
N GLN A 78 17.88 -4.08 -12.56
CA GLN A 78 17.39 -3.14 -11.54
C GLN A 78 15.91 -3.42 -11.21
N GLY A 79 15.59 -3.44 -9.90
CA GLY A 79 14.25 -3.73 -9.38
C GLY A 79 13.19 -2.68 -9.73
N TYR A 80 12.06 -2.71 -9.02
CA TYR A 80 10.94 -1.80 -9.28
C TYR A 80 10.92 -0.61 -8.30
N ASN A 81 10.56 0.56 -8.81
CA ASN A 81 10.10 1.70 -8.03
C ASN A 81 8.57 1.66 -7.92
N ILE A 82 8.04 2.16 -6.82
CA ILE A 82 6.61 2.33 -6.63
C ILE A 82 6.29 3.79 -6.94
N ILE A 83 5.31 4.02 -7.79
CA ILE A 83 4.75 5.33 -8.05
C ILE A 83 3.32 5.30 -7.52
N SER A 84 2.97 6.26 -6.68
CA SER A 84 1.61 6.40 -6.16
C SER A 84 1.31 7.86 -5.86
N ASN A 85 0.07 8.28 -6.09
CA ASN A 85 -0.44 9.56 -5.59
C ASN A 85 -1.05 9.45 -4.18
N CYS A 86 -0.99 8.28 -3.54
CA CYS A 86 -1.53 8.11 -2.21
C CYS A 86 -0.73 8.91 -1.18
N LEU A 87 -1.44 9.61 -0.29
CA LEU A 87 -0.85 10.39 0.82
C LEU A 87 0.01 9.58 1.79
N TYR A 88 -0.18 8.26 1.84
CA TYR A 88 0.57 7.36 2.71
C TYR A 88 1.69 6.62 1.97
N HIS A 89 1.91 6.92 0.69
CA HIS A 89 3.13 6.52 0.01
C HIS A 89 4.30 7.38 0.53
N TYR A 90 5.47 6.76 0.74
CA TYR A 90 6.65 7.44 1.31
C TYR A 90 7.92 7.12 0.53
N GLN A 91 8.88 8.04 0.59
CA GLN A 91 10.04 8.08 -0.32
C GLN A 91 10.91 6.82 -0.32
N LYS A 92 11.08 6.20 0.85
CA LYS A 92 11.95 5.03 1.03
C LYS A 92 11.22 3.69 0.92
N MET A 93 9.99 3.70 0.41
CA MET A 93 9.25 2.46 0.23
C MET A 93 9.94 1.59 -0.81
N ASN A 94 10.35 0.39 -0.40
CA ASN A 94 10.93 -0.61 -1.27
C ASN A 94 10.42 -1.98 -0.84
N TYR A 95 10.27 -2.88 -1.82
CA TYR A 95 9.90 -4.27 -1.56
C TYR A 95 11.12 -5.20 -1.49
N THR A 96 12.34 -4.67 -1.63
CA THR A 96 13.56 -5.48 -1.65
C THR A 96 13.70 -6.27 -0.36
N SER A 97 13.50 -5.63 0.80
CA SER A 97 13.55 -6.31 2.08
C SER A 97 12.43 -7.34 2.25
N ALA A 98 11.27 -7.07 1.64
CA ALA A 98 10.11 -7.95 1.72
C ALA A 98 10.27 -9.23 0.87
N LYS A 99 11.26 -9.29 -0.03
CA LYS A 99 11.62 -10.53 -0.73
C LYS A 99 12.16 -11.61 0.20
N ASN A 100 12.68 -11.23 1.37
CA ASN A 100 13.30 -12.16 2.31
C ASN A 100 12.25 -12.61 3.34
N VAL A 101 11.90 -13.89 3.30
CA VAL A 101 11.05 -14.51 4.30
C VAL A 101 11.82 -14.63 5.61
N THR A 102 11.22 -14.21 6.72
CA THR A 102 11.79 -14.41 8.06
C THR A 102 10.78 -15.14 8.95
N LYS A 103 11.24 -15.74 10.05
CA LYS A 103 10.34 -16.36 11.05
C LYS A 103 9.27 -15.38 11.57
N THR A 104 9.60 -14.10 11.65
CA THR A 104 8.68 -13.04 12.13
C THR A 104 7.88 -12.36 11.01
N SER A 105 8.22 -12.61 9.74
CA SER A 105 7.53 -12.07 8.56
C SER A 105 7.47 -13.17 7.48
N PRO A 106 6.57 -14.16 7.63
CA PRO A 106 6.51 -15.32 6.75
C PRO A 106 6.01 -14.99 5.33
N CYS A 107 5.34 -13.84 5.16
CA CYS A 107 4.79 -13.39 3.89
C CYS A 107 5.68 -12.31 3.27
N THR A 108 6.03 -12.50 1.99
CA THR A 108 6.86 -11.52 1.27
C THR A 108 6.07 -10.25 0.94
N ASN A 109 4.74 -10.31 0.78
CA ASN A 109 3.87 -9.16 0.44
C ASN A 109 4.43 -8.28 -0.70
N VAL A 110 5.27 -8.88 -1.55
CA VAL A 110 5.90 -8.27 -2.72
C VAL A 110 4.85 -8.29 -3.83
N PRO A 111 4.59 -7.16 -4.50
CA PRO A 111 3.70 -7.13 -5.65
C PRO A 111 4.13 -8.13 -6.72
N ILE A 112 3.16 -8.87 -7.25
CA ILE A 112 3.36 -9.83 -8.32
C ILE A 112 3.17 -9.10 -9.65
N HIS A 113 4.06 -9.35 -10.61
CA HIS A 113 3.87 -8.86 -11.97
C HIS A 113 2.73 -9.64 -12.63
N CYS A 114 1.63 -8.96 -12.95
CA CYS A 114 0.54 -9.58 -13.68
C CYS A 114 0.95 -9.75 -15.15
N VAL A 115 1.14 -11.01 -15.58
CA VAL A 115 1.54 -11.34 -16.96
C VAL A 115 0.42 -11.12 -17.99
N ILE A 116 -0.81 -10.89 -17.53
CA ILE A 116 -1.99 -10.63 -18.37
C ILE A 116 -2.17 -9.12 -18.61
N CYS A 117 -1.66 -8.29 -17.71
CA CYS A 117 -1.74 -6.85 -17.88
C CYS A 117 -0.88 -6.43 -19.09
N PRO A 118 -1.41 -5.62 -20.02
CA PRO A 118 -0.62 -5.12 -21.13
C PRO A 118 0.59 -4.35 -20.59
N SER A 119 1.75 -4.60 -21.19
CA SER A 119 2.97 -3.82 -20.95
C SER A 119 2.67 -2.36 -21.32
N LEU A 120 2.73 -1.46 -20.34
CA LEU A 120 2.63 -0.02 -20.57
C LEU A 120 3.97 0.57 -20.98
#